data_AF-A0AAX0Q555-F1
#
_entry.id   AF-A0AAX0Q555-F1
#
_cell.length_a   1.000
_cell.length_b   1.000
_cell.length_c   1.000
_cell.angle_alpha   90.00
_cell.angle_beta   90.00
_cell.angle_gamma   90.00
#
_symmetry.space_group_name_H-M   'P 1'
#
loop_
_entity.id
_entity.type
_entity.pdbx_description
1 polymer ?
#
loop_
_entity_poly.entity_id
_entity_poly.type
_entity_poly.pdbx_seq_one_letter_code
_entity_poly.pdbx_strand_id
1 'polypeptide(L)'
;MDDVCPAPVKERYWEIDAIRGFALLAMIILHTVFLLGVFHIIDTEVWLGLYVYLPLGTSVFVIISGAALVLRHGRMAGRPRRAYHFAILKRGVEIFLIGVGVSVVASLLILLFINDARYMYFNFLQMMGLSMIICIPFLRLGKWNLIPAVFFILLGIGLEKIKGPAWLMVFGILPPDFVPRDYFPIFPWVGVMLLGVCIGALLYPKGIRRYAFPEAGKISQALAFIGRYPLEIYLAHIPLIGAVLLVIVVVSGLLGFPIGHL
;
A
#
# COMPACT_ATOMS: atom_id res chain seq x y z
N MET A 1 2.93 47.26 13.06
CA MET A 1 3.49 46.22 13.93
C MET A 1 2.79 44.93 13.58
N ASP A 2 3.37 44.28 12.57
CA ASP A 2 3.43 42.85 12.26
C ASP A 2 2.14 42.03 12.43
N ASP A 3 1.38 41.95 11.33
CA ASP A 3 0.52 40.80 11.03
C ASP A 3 1.38 39.54 10.94
N VAL A 4 1.62 38.90 12.08
CA VAL A 4 2.22 37.57 12.14
C VAL A 4 1.20 36.61 11.52
N CYS A 5 1.37 36.33 10.23
CA CYS A 5 0.72 35.20 9.57
C CYS A 5 1.02 33.96 10.42
N PRO A 6 0.00 33.30 11.02
CA PRO A 6 0.26 32.18 11.91
C PRO A 6 1.03 31.12 11.12
N ALA A 7 2.17 30.69 11.66
CA ALA A 7 2.96 29.63 11.07
C ALA A 7 2.03 28.44 10.75
N PRO A 8 2.14 27.80 9.57
CA PRO A 8 1.27 26.70 9.21
C PRO A 8 1.37 25.63 10.29
N VAL A 9 0.30 25.48 11.07
CA VAL A 9 0.25 24.54 12.19
C VAL A 9 0.56 23.16 11.61
N LYS A 10 1.67 22.60 12.08
CA LYS A 10 2.26 21.34 11.66
C LYS A 10 1.48 20.16 12.26
N GLU A 11 0.17 20.29 12.39
CA GLU A 11 -0.65 19.29 13.06
C GLU A 11 -0.72 18.03 12.21
N ARG A 12 -0.12 16.98 12.75
CA ARG A 12 -0.20 15.63 12.22
C ARG A 12 -1.38 14.95 12.89
N TYR A 13 -2.38 14.58 12.09
CA TYR A 13 -3.59 13.92 12.59
C TYR A 13 -3.27 12.50 13.02
N TRP A 14 -3.36 12.24 14.33
CA TRP A 14 -3.01 10.96 14.94
C TRP A 14 -3.86 9.81 14.41
N GLU A 15 -5.13 10.07 14.10
CA GLU A 15 -6.12 9.11 13.61
C GLU A 15 -5.75 8.58 12.22
N ILE A 16 -5.18 9.44 11.37
CA ILE A 16 -4.72 9.06 10.03
C ILE A 16 -3.54 8.12 10.13
N ASP A 17 -2.58 8.43 11.00
CA ASP A 17 -1.45 7.54 11.24
C ASP A 17 -1.90 6.27 11.99
N ALA A 18 -2.85 6.34 12.92
CA ALA A 18 -3.34 5.18 13.65
C ALA A 18 -4.05 4.18 12.73
N ILE A 19 -4.93 4.64 11.83
CA ILE A 19 -5.60 3.75 10.86
C ILE A 19 -4.56 3.17 9.89
N ARG A 20 -3.58 3.97 9.46
CA ARG A 20 -2.48 3.45 8.62
C ARG A 20 -1.67 2.37 9.34
N GLY A 21 -1.34 2.61 10.61
CA GLY A 21 -0.60 1.66 11.44
C GLY A 21 -1.38 0.38 11.71
N PHE A 22 -2.69 0.48 11.92
CA PHE A 22 -3.58 -0.67 12.03
C PHE A 22 -3.59 -1.51 10.75
N ALA A 23 -3.78 -0.87 9.59
CA ALA A 23 -3.78 -1.57 8.30
C ALA A 23 -2.43 -2.25 8.02
N LEU A 24 -1.33 -1.56 8.36
CA LEU A 24 0.02 -2.12 8.23
C LEU A 24 0.24 -3.30 9.18
N LEU A 25 -0.18 -3.19 10.45
CA LEU A 25 -0.07 -4.28 11.43
C LEU A 25 -0.87 -5.51 10.98
N ALA A 26 -2.10 -5.33 10.50
CA ALA A 26 -2.91 -6.40 9.96
C ALA A 26 -2.22 -7.10 8.77
N MET A 27 -1.61 -6.31 7.87
CA MET A 27 -0.83 -6.83 6.77
C MET A 27 0.42 -7.61 7.26
N ILE A 28 1.11 -7.16 8.31
CA ILE A 28 2.28 -7.85 8.88
C ILE A 28 1.85 -9.21 9.44
N ILE A 29 0.74 -9.25 10.17
CA ILE A 29 0.20 -10.49 10.74
C ILE A 29 -0.13 -11.49 9.62
N LEU A 30 -0.84 -11.04 8.57
CA LEU A 30 -1.17 -11.90 7.43
C LEU A 30 0.09 -12.43 6.71
N HIS A 31 1.10 -11.60 6.47
CA HIS A 31 2.36 -12.06 5.87
C HIS A 31 3.15 -12.98 6.80
N THR A 32 3.04 -12.80 8.11
CA THR A 32 3.66 -13.72 9.10
C THR A 32 3.02 -15.09 8.99
N VAL A 33 1.69 -15.18 8.95
CA VAL A 33 0.96 -16.44 8.76
C VAL A 33 1.31 -17.08 7.41
N PHE A 34 1.38 -16.29 6.33
CA PHE A 34 1.83 -16.76 5.02
C PHE A 34 3.24 -17.37 5.09
N LEU A 35 4.20 -16.68 5.72
CA LEU A 35 5.56 -17.21 5.86
C LEU A 35 5.60 -18.46 6.73
N LEU A 36 4.84 -18.53 7.82
CA LEU A 36 4.72 -19.77 8.62
C LEU A 36 4.25 -20.96 7.77
N GLY A 37 3.31 -20.74 6.85
CA GLY A 37 2.85 -21.75 5.90
C GLY A 37 3.92 -22.13 4.88
N VAL A 38 4.66 -21.16 4.33
CA VAL A 38 5.79 -21.40 3.41
C VAL A 38 6.91 -22.21 4.07
N PHE A 39 7.19 -21.96 5.35
CA PHE A 39 8.13 -22.75 6.15
C PHE A 39 7.50 -24.04 6.71
N HIS A 40 6.30 -24.45 6.27
CA HIS A 40 5.61 -25.67 6.72
C HIS A 40 5.48 -25.82 8.25
N ILE A 41 5.46 -24.69 8.99
CA ILE A 41 5.29 -24.67 10.46
C ILE A 41 3.82 -24.82 10.83
N ILE A 42 2.92 -24.32 9.98
CA ILE A 42 1.46 -24.44 10.13
C ILE A 42 0.86 -25.04 8.87
N ASP A 43 -0.35 -25.59 8.99
CA ASP A 43 -1.07 -26.15 7.85
C ASP A 43 -1.40 -25.10 6.79
N THR A 44 -1.29 -25.52 5.52
CA THR A 44 -1.50 -24.66 4.35
C THR A 44 -2.92 -24.09 4.29
N GLU A 45 -3.90 -24.82 4.81
CA GLU A 45 -5.30 -24.41 4.81
C GLU A 45 -5.56 -23.20 5.72
N VAL A 46 -4.84 -23.10 6.84
CA VAL A 46 -4.99 -21.99 7.81
C VAL A 46 -4.59 -20.66 7.18
N TRP A 47 -3.49 -20.62 6.41
CA TRP A 47 -3.09 -19.38 5.75
C TRP A 47 -3.99 -19.06 4.55
N LEU A 48 -4.45 -20.05 3.77
CA LEU A 48 -5.37 -19.86 2.65
C LEU A 48 -6.68 -19.20 3.12
N GLY A 49 -7.21 -19.65 4.27
CA GLY A 49 -8.41 -19.10 4.88
C GLY A 49 -8.27 -17.63 5.31
N LEU A 50 -7.07 -17.21 5.73
CA LEU A 50 -6.81 -15.83 6.15
C LEU A 50 -6.43 -14.90 4.99
N TYR A 51 -5.91 -15.43 3.89
CA TYR A 51 -5.50 -14.65 2.71
C TYR A 51 -6.67 -13.86 2.07
N VAL A 52 -7.91 -14.34 2.24
CA VAL A 52 -9.14 -13.66 1.76
C VAL A 52 -9.31 -12.24 2.34
N TYR A 53 -8.70 -11.94 3.49
CA TYR A 53 -8.79 -10.63 4.15
C TYR A 53 -7.71 -9.64 3.69
N LEU A 54 -6.70 -10.08 2.94
CA LEU A 54 -5.63 -9.21 2.45
C LEU A 54 -6.15 -8.02 1.63
N PRO A 55 -7.12 -8.18 0.71
CA PRO A 55 -7.67 -7.04 -0.05
C PRO A 55 -8.33 -5.99 0.84
N LEU A 56 -8.93 -6.38 1.97
CA LEU A 56 -9.56 -5.46 2.91
C LEU A 56 -8.52 -4.56 3.58
N GLY A 57 -7.45 -5.16 4.13
CA GLY A 57 -6.35 -4.41 4.76
C GLY A 57 -5.67 -3.46 3.78
N THR A 58 -5.38 -3.95 2.57
CA THR A 58 -4.82 -3.12 1.49
C THR A 58 -5.75 -1.97 1.11
N SER A 59 -7.07 -2.23 0.99
CA SER A 59 -8.04 -1.19 0.66
C SER A 59 -8.07 -0.08 1.70
N VAL A 60 -8.06 -0.42 2.99
CA VAL A 60 -7.99 0.58 4.08
C VAL A 60 -6.72 1.43 3.96
N PHE A 61 -5.56 0.79 3.73
CA PHE A 61 -4.29 1.52 3.59
C PHE A 61 -4.29 2.46 2.38
N VAL A 62 -4.81 2.01 1.24
CA VAL A 62 -4.90 2.79 -0.01
C VAL A 62 -5.86 3.97 0.17
N ILE A 63 -7.02 3.76 0.78
CA ILE A 63 -8.00 4.82 1.10
C ILE A 63 -7.36 5.89 2.00
N ILE A 64 -6.70 5.48 3.09
CA ILE A 64 -6.04 6.43 3.99
C ILE A 64 -4.89 7.17 3.31
N SER A 65 -4.18 6.51 2.39
CA SER A 65 -3.14 7.14 1.58
C SER A 65 -3.72 8.20 0.63
N GLY A 66 -4.87 7.92 0.01
CA GLY A 66 -5.62 8.92 -0.77
C GLY A 66 -6.08 10.12 0.06
N ALA A 67 -6.62 9.88 1.25
CA ALA A 67 -7.00 10.95 2.18
C ALA A 67 -5.79 11.81 2.61
N ALA A 68 -4.63 11.18 2.81
CA ALA A 68 -3.39 11.86 3.16
C ALA A 68 -2.86 12.79 2.05
N LEU A 69 -3.19 12.54 0.77
CA LEU A 69 -2.90 13.48 -0.32
C LEU A 69 -3.64 14.81 -0.10
N VAL A 70 -4.94 14.77 0.26
CA VAL A 70 -5.74 15.98 0.56
C VAL A 70 -5.18 16.75 1.75
N LEU A 71 -4.78 16.06 2.81
CA LEU A 71 -4.18 16.68 3.99
C LEU A 71 -2.87 17.41 3.68
N ARG A 72 -2.09 16.86 2.76
CA ARG A 72 -0.87 17.52 2.28
C ARG A 72 -1.17 18.79 1.48
N HIS A 73 -2.31 18.85 0.80
CA HIS A 73 -2.77 20.06 0.12
C HIS A 73 -3.02 21.20 1.11
N GLY A 74 -3.75 20.94 2.20
CA GLY A 74 -4.01 21.95 3.24
C GLY A 74 -2.76 22.44 3.96
N ARG A 75 -1.79 21.56 4.24
CA ARG A 75 -0.50 21.94 4.83
C ARG A 75 0.40 22.79 3.92
N MET A 76 0.09 22.82 2.62
CA MET A 76 0.78 23.64 1.63
C MET A 76 -0.05 24.88 1.25
N ALA A 77 -1.08 25.23 2.05
CA ALA A 77 -1.85 26.47 1.86
C ALA A 77 -0.91 27.68 1.78
N GLY A 78 -1.10 28.52 0.77
CA GLY A 78 -0.22 29.66 0.47
C GLY A 78 0.93 29.37 -0.51
N ARG A 79 1.23 28.09 -0.82
CA ARG A 79 2.20 27.73 -1.88
C ARG A 79 1.53 27.57 -3.24
N PRO A 80 2.26 27.81 -4.35
CA PRO A 80 1.72 27.60 -5.68
C PRO A 80 1.33 26.13 -5.89
N ARG A 81 0.17 25.91 -6.51
CA ARG A 81 -0.38 24.56 -6.76
C ARG A 81 0.61 23.62 -7.48
N ARG A 82 1.47 24.17 -8.34
CA ARG A 82 2.54 23.43 -9.01
C ARG A 82 3.51 22.77 -8.04
N ALA A 83 3.89 23.46 -6.94
CA ALA A 83 4.80 22.90 -5.93
C ALA A 83 4.18 21.69 -5.23
N TYR A 84 2.87 21.75 -4.95
CA TYR A 84 2.13 20.63 -4.37
C TYR A 84 2.07 19.42 -5.32
N HIS A 85 1.69 19.62 -6.58
CA HIS A 85 1.66 18.55 -7.59
C HIS A 85 3.04 17.93 -7.80
N PHE A 86 4.08 18.76 -7.96
CA PHE A 86 5.45 18.29 -8.13
C PHE A 86 5.90 17.46 -6.94
N ALA A 87 5.56 17.87 -5.72
CA ALA A 87 5.96 17.14 -4.54
C ALA A 87 5.18 15.82 -4.40
N ILE A 88 3.97 15.67 -4.96
CA ILE A 88 3.28 14.36 -5.06
C ILE A 88 3.96 13.51 -6.13
N LEU A 89 4.22 14.09 -7.31
CA LEU A 89 4.90 13.43 -8.41
C LEU A 89 6.25 12.85 -7.96
N LYS A 90 7.09 13.67 -7.32
CA LYS A 90 8.38 13.23 -6.74
C LYS A 90 8.20 12.03 -5.83
N ARG A 91 7.25 12.10 -4.88
CA ARG A 91 7.02 11.00 -3.93
C ARG A 91 6.46 9.74 -4.60
N GLY A 92 5.57 9.90 -5.58
CA GLY A 92 5.03 8.78 -6.36
C GLY A 92 6.11 8.08 -7.17
N VAL A 93 7.00 8.85 -7.82
CA VAL A 93 8.16 8.33 -8.54
C VAL A 93 9.13 7.63 -7.59
N GLU A 94 9.45 8.22 -6.44
CA GLU A 94 10.30 7.58 -5.41
C GLU A 94 9.74 6.20 -5.01
N ILE A 95 8.46 6.13 -4.64
CA ILE A 95 7.82 4.88 -4.21
C ILE A 95 7.79 3.87 -5.36
N PHE A 96 7.49 4.31 -6.58
CA PHE A 96 7.49 3.45 -7.76
C PHE A 96 8.87 2.84 -8.04
N LEU A 97 9.93 3.65 -7.99
CA LEU A 97 11.31 3.20 -8.21
C LEU A 97 11.80 2.26 -7.11
N ILE A 98 11.43 2.51 -5.85
CA ILE A 98 11.67 1.56 -4.76
C ILE A 98 10.98 0.23 -5.06
N GLY A 99 9.73 0.26 -5.52
CA GLY A 99 9.00 -0.93 -5.96
C GLY A 99 9.69 -1.68 -7.09
N VAL A 100 10.23 -0.98 -8.10
CA VAL A 100 11.05 -1.60 -9.15
C VAL A 100 12.27 -2.29 -8.55
N GLY A 101 12.99 -1.63 -7.64
CA GLY A 101 14.14 -2.22 -6.94
C GLY A 101 13.78 -3.49 -6.17
N VAL A 102 12.66 -3.47 -5.43
CA VAL A 102 12.14 -4.65 -4.71
C VAL A 102 11.82 -5.79 -5.68
N SER A 103 11.12 -5.52 -6.79
CA SER A 103 10.83 -6.54 -7.81
C SER A 103 12.09 -7.16 -8.40
N VAL A 104 13.12 -6.35 -8.69
CA VAL A 104 14.39 -6.83 -9.26
C VAL A 104 15.13 -7.72 -8.26
N VAL A 105 15.26 -7.29 -7.01
CA VAL A 105 15.92 -8.07 -5.96
C VAL A 105 15.15 -9.37 -5.70
N ALA A 106 13.82 -9.32 -5.56
CA ALA A 106 13.01 -10.50 -5.34
C ALA A 106 13.10 -11.50 -6.50
N SER A 107 13.01 -11.02 -7.76
CA SER A 107 13.13 -11.88 -8.94
C SER A 107 14.52 -12.51 -9.05
N LEU A 108 15.60 -11.77 -8.71
CA LEU A 108 16.95 -12.30 -8.68
C LEU A 108 17.11 -13.40 -7.62
N LEU A 109 16.57 -13.20 -6.42
CA LEU A 109 16.58 -14.22 -5.36
C LEU A 109 15.81 -15.48 -5.78
N ILE A 110 14.63 -15.33 -6.37
CA ILE A 110 13.84 -16.46 -6.88
C ILE A 110 14.63 -17.22 -7.96
N LEU A 111 15.26 -16.50 -8.90
CA LEU A 111 16.07 -17.13 -9.94
C LEU A 111 17.26 -17.91 -9.34
N LEU A 112 17.96 -17.34 -8.35
CA LEU A 112 19.14 -17.94 -7.74
C LEU A 112 18.82 -19.16 -6.85
N PHE A 113 17.71 -19.13 -6.11
CA PHE A 113 17.39 -20.15 -5.10
C PHE A 113 16.32 -21.15 -5.54
N ILE A 114 15.43 -20.77 -6.44
CA ILE A 114 14.24 -21.55 -6.84
C ILE A 114 14.32 -21.96 -8.33
N ASN A 115 15.21 -21.34 -9.11
CA ASN A 115 15.36 -21.55 -10.57
C ASN A 115 14.03 -21.36 -11.33
N ASP A 116 13.19 -20.44 -10.84
CA ASP A 116 11.91 -20.06 -11.45
C ASP A 116 12.06 -18.67 -12.08
N ALA A 117 11.93 -18.60 -13.40
CA ALA A 117 12.07 -17.34 -14.15
C ALA A 117 10.81 -16.45 -14.10
N ARG A 118 9.81 -16.77 -13.26
CA ARG A 118 8.60 -15.96 -13.10
C ARG A 118 8.91 -14.64 -12.38
N TYR A 119 8.91 -13.55 -13.15
CA TYR A 119 9.14 -12.20 -12.66
C TYR A 119 7.96 -11.64 -11.86
N MET A 120 8.26 -10.86 -10.81
CA MET A 120 7.27 -10.04 -10.11
C MET A 120 6.98 -8.78 -10.94
N TYR A 121 5.94 -8.85 -11.78
CA TYR A 121 5.64 -7.82 -12.79
C TYR A 121 5.23 -6.46 -12.21
N PHE A 122 4.27 -6.43 -11.28
CA PHE A 122 3.68 -5.17 -10.83
C PHE A 122 3.20 -5.25 -9.37
N ASN A 123 4.06 -4.83 -8.45
CA ASN A 123 3.85 -4.97 -7.00
C ASN A 123 3.10 -3.78 -6.36
N PHE A 124 2.78 -3.93 -5.08
CA PHE A 124 2.05 -2.93 -4.30
C PHE A 124 2.69 -1.52 -4.32
N LEU A 125 4.02 -1.41 -4.24
CA LEU A 125 4.69 -0.10 -4.27
C LEU A 125 4.61 0.56 -5.64
N GLN A 126 4.77 -0.21 -6.72
CA GLN A 126 4.60 0.32 -8.08
C GLN A 126 3.17 0.82 -8.29
N MET A 127 2.17 0.04 -7.87
CA MET A 127 0.77 0.44 -7.89
C MET A 127 0.50 1.71 -7.07
N MET A 128 1.03 1.80 -5.85
CA MET A 128 0.86 2.95 -4.97
C MET A 128 1.48 4.21 -5.58
N GLY A 129 2.74 4.12 -6.04
CA GLY A 129 3.44 5.24 -6.65
C GLY A 129 2.73 5.76 -7.89
N LEU A 130 2.30 4.86 -8.76
CA LEU A 130 1.58 5.22 -9.99
C LEU A 130 0.18 5.77 -9.70
N SER A 131 -0.56 5.19 -8.76
CA SER A 131 -1.87 5.68 -8.34
C SER A 131 -1.79 7.10 -7.76
N MET A 132 -0.76 7.40 -6.97
CA MET A 132 -0.52 8.76 -6.46
C MET A 132 -0.32 9.79 -7.57
N ILE A 133 0.40 9.41 -8.64
CA ILE A 133 0.64 10.28 -9.80
C ILE A 133 -0.66 10.48 -10.59
N ILE A 134 -1.39 9.40 -10.86
CA ILE A 134 -2.67 9.45 -11.58
C ILE A 134 -3.70 10.30 -10.82
N CYS A 135 -3.68 10.29 -9.48
CA CYS A 135 -4.59 11.11 -8.68
C CYS A 135 -4.39 12.61 -8.87
N ILE A 136 -3.21 13.10 -9.27
CA ILE A 136 -2.88 14.53 -9.37
C ILE A 136 -3.95 15.37 -10.11
N PRO A 137 -4.36 15.03 -11.35
CA PRO A 137 -5.42 15.76 -12.06
C PRO A 137 -6.79 15.74 -11.37
N PHE A 138 -7.08 14.71 -10.56
CA PHE A 138 -8.37 14.52 -9.90
C PHE A 138 -8.48 15.23 -8.54
N LEU A 139 -7.36 15.66 -7.95
CA LEU A 139 -7.35 16.35 -6.65
C LEU A 139 -8.24 17.60 -6.60
N ARG A 140 -8.45 18.27 -7.74
CA ARG A 140 -9.36 19.44 -7.84
C ARG A 140 -10.84 19.11 -7.68
N LEU A 141 -11.23 17.86 -7.89
CA LEU A 141 -12.63 17.43 -7.84
C LEU A 141 -13.16 17.36 -6.40
N GLY A 142 -12.27 17.26 -5.40
CA GLY A 142 -12.67 17.17 -3.99
C GLY A 142 -13.63 16.00 -3.76
N LYS A 143 -14.83 16.26 -3.25
CA LYS A 143 -15.89 15.24 -3.05
C LYS A 143 -16.39 14.60 -4.35
N TRP A 144 -16.22 15.27 -5.50
CA TRP A 144 -16.63 14.72 -6.80
C TRP A 144 -15.71 13.60 -7.30
N ASN A 145 -14.60 13.33 -6.58
CA ASN A 145 -13.77 12.14 -6.80
C ASN A 145 -14.53 10.82 -6.65
N LEU A 146 -15.72 10.82 -6.01
CA LEU A 146 -16.57 9.64 -5.96
C LEU A 146 -16.90 9.08 -7.35
N ILE A 147 -17.13 9.95 -8.35
CA ILE A 147 -17.49 9.54 -9.72
C ILE A 147 -16.34 8.75 -10.39
N PRO A 148 -15.13 9.32 -10.56
CA PRO A 148 -14.01 8.56 -11.13
C PRO A 148 -13.57 7.40 -10.24
N ALA A 149 -13.73 7.47 -8.92
CA ALA A 149 -13.45 6.35 -8.02
C ALA A 149 -14.33 5.13 -8.36
N VAL A 150 -15.65 5.32 -8.42
CA VAL A 150 -16.59 4.26 -8.79
C VAL A 150 -16.32 3.75 -10.20
N PHE A 151 -16.08 4.64 -11.16
CA PHE A 151 -15.74 4.26 -12.53
C PHE A 151 -14.52 3.33 -12.60
N PHE A 152 -13.40 3.70 -11.97
CA PHE A 152 -12.18 2.88 -12.03
C PHE A 152 -12.28 1.58 -11.23
N ILE A 153 -13.09 1.54 -10.17
CA ILE A 153 -13.37 0.29 -9.43
C ILE A 153 -14.17 -0.67 -10.32
N LEU A 154 -15.25 -0.20 -10.94
CA LEU A 154 -16.07 -1.01 -11.84
C LEU A 154 -15.28 -1.44 -13.09
N LEU A 155 -14.42 -0.56 -13.61
CA LEU A 155 -13.51 -0.90 -14.70
C LEU A 155 -12.57 -2.06 -14.30
N GLY A 156 -11.98 -2.02 -13.11
CA GLY A 156 -11.12 -3.11 -12.61
C GLY A 156 -11.85 -4.45 -12.55
N ILE A 157 -13.07 -4.47 -12.01
CA ILE A 157 -13.93 -5.67 -11.95
C ILE A 157 -14.25 -6.21 -13.36
N GLY A 158 -14.44 -5.32 -14.34
CA GLY A 158 -14.65 -5.70 -15.74
C GLY A 158 -13.38 -6.28 -16.38
N LEU A 159 -12.23 -5.64 -16.16
CA LEU A 159 -10.95 -6.03 -16.75
C LEU A 159 -10.42 -7.37 -16.23
N GLU A 160 -10.74 -7.74 -14.99
CA GLU A 160 -10.34 -9.02 -14.39
C GLU A 160 -10.85 -10.24 -15.21
N LYS A 161 -11.96 -10.06 -15.92
CA LYS A 161 -12.58 -11.11 -16.77
C LYS A 161 -11.90 -11.24 -18.13
N ILE A 162 -11.05 -10.29 -18.51
CA ILE A 162 -10.38 -10.25 -19.80
C ILE A 162 -8.98 -10.84 -19.65
N LYS A 163 -8.58 -11.68 -20.61
CA LYS A 163 -7.22 -12.20 -20.72
C LYS A 163 -6.48 -11.51 -21.86
N GLY A 164 -5.18 -11.32 -21.69
CA GLY A 164 -4.38 -10.58 -22.67
C GLY A 164 -2.87 -10.72 -22.45
N PRO A 165 -2.05 -10.08 -23.31
CA PRO A 165 -0.60 -10.15 -23.21
C PRO A 165 -0.06 -9.53 -21.92
N ALA A 166 1.11 -10.00 -21.47
CA ALA A 166 1.71 -9.63 -20.18
C ALA A 166 1.93 -8.12 -19.98
N TRP A 167 2.14 -7.34 -21.05
CA TRP A 167 2.30 -5.88 -20.93
C TRP A 167 1.01 -5.15 -20.48
N LEU A 168 -0.16 -5.79 -20.62
CA LEU A 168 -1.43 -5.28 -20.11
C LEU A 168 -1.68 -5.59 -18.63
N MET A 169 -0.80 -6.35 -17.97
CA MET A 169 -0.91 -6.65 -16.55
C MET A 169 -0.90 -5.38 -15.70
N VAL A 170 -0.29 -4.29 -16.15
CA VAL A 170 -0.37 -3.01 -15.42
C VAL A 170 -1.83 -2.56 -15.23
N PHE A 171 -2.74 -2.93 -16.13
CA PHE A 171 -4.15 -2.55 -16.09
C PHE A 171 -5.08 -3.57 -15.41
N GLY A 172 -4.59 -4.74 -15.01
CA GLY A 172 -5.44 -5.82 -14.46
C GLY A 172 -5.79 -6.93 -15.44
N ILE A 173 -5.27 -6.88 -16.68
CA ILE A 173 -5.50 -7.92 -17.68
C ILE A 173 -4.35 -8.92 -17.59
N LEU A 174 -4.66 -10.15 -17.18
CA LEU A 174 -3.64 -11.20 -16.97
C LEU A 174 -3.55 -12.15 -18.18
N PRO A 175 -2.36 -12.69 -18.48
CA PRO A 175 -2.21 -13.83 -19.36
C PRO A 175 -2.98 -15.06 -18.82
N PRO A 176 -3.44 -15.97 -19.70
CA PRO A 176 -4.20 -17.17 -19.28
C PRO A 176 -3.50 -18.02 -18.22
N ASP A 177 -2.18 -18.22 -18.34
CA ASP A 177 -1.40 -19.13 -17.49
C ASP A 177 -0.63 -18.39 -16.37
N PHE A 178 -0.92 -17.12 -16.15
CA PHE A 178 -0.22 -16.33 -15.15
C PHE A 178 -0.87 -16.48 -13.77
N VAL A 179 -0.12 -17.01 -12.80
CA VAL A 179 -0.52 -17.07 -11.39
C VAL A 179 0.11 -15.88 -10.65
N PRO A 180 -0.67 -14.82 -10.34
CA PRO A 180 -0.14 -13.65 -9.67
C PRO A 180 0.35 -13.96 -8.26
N ARG A 181 1.62 -13.64 -8.00
CA ARG A 181 2.21 -13.54 -6.65
C ARG A 181 2.52 -12.07 -6.39
N ASP A 182 1.97 -11.51 -5.31
CA ASP A 182 2.14 -10.10 -4.92
C ASP A 182 1.91 -9.09 -6.08
N TYR A 183 0.79 -9.25 -6.78
CA TYR A 183 0.44 -8.46 -7.95
C TYR A 183 -0.73 -7.50 -7.66
N PHE A 184 -0.53 -6.23 -7.96
CA PHE A 184 -1.48 -5.15 -7.67
C PHE A 184 -1.68 -4.27 -8.90
N PRO A 185 -2.68 -4.52 -9.76
CA PRO A 185 -2.90 -3.71 -10.97
C PRO A 185 -3.24 -2.24 -10.65
N ILE A 186 -3.24 -1.35 -11.64
CA ILE A 186 -3.72 0.03 -11.44
C ILE A 186 -5.23 0.03 -11.13
N PHE A 187 -6.02 -0.79 -11.83
CA PHE A 187 -7.46 -0.92 -11.60
C PHE A 187 -7.72 -2.20 -10.81
N PRO A 188 -8.50 -2.16 -9.70
CA PRO A 188 -9.36 -1.06 -9.23
C PRO A 188 -8.66 -0.04 -8.31
N TRP A 189 -7.39 -0.25 -7.97
CA TRP A 189 -6.72 0.40 -6.85
C TRP A 189 -6.59 1.93 -6.95
N VAL A 190 -6.43 2.49 -8.15
CA VAL A 190 -6.49 3.95 -8.33
C VAL A 190 -7.87 4.50 -7.97
N GLY A 191 -8.94 3.76 -8.26
CA GLY A 191 -10.29 4.11 -7.84
C GLY A 191 -10.46 4.08 -6.32
N VAL A 192 -9.89 3.07 -5.67
CA VAL A 192 -9.83 2.97 -4.19
C VAL A 192 -9.06 4.16 -3.59
N MET A 193 -7.96 4.59 -4.21
CA MET A 193 -7.21 5.76 -3.77
C MET A 193 -8.01 7.06 -3.96
N LEU A 194 -8.72 7.22 -5.09
CA LEU A 194 -9.60 8.35 -5.35
C LEU A 194 -10.80 8.39 -4.38
N LEU A 195 -11.31 7.24 -3.96
CA LEU A 195 -12.29 7.16 -2.87
C LEU A 195 -11.71 7.73 -1.58
N GLY A 196 -10.45 7.42 -1.27
CA GLY A 196 -9.68 8.07 -0.21
C GLY A 196 -9.57 9.59 -0.36
N VAL A 197 -9.31 10.09 -1.58
CA VAL A 197 -9.30 11.53 -1.87
C VAL A 197 -10.68 12.15 -1.61
N CYS A 198 -11.77 11.49 -2.01
CA CYS A 198 -13.14 11.93 -1.74
C CYS A 198 -13.40 12.03 -0.24
N ILE A 199 -13.10 10.97 0.52
CA ILE A 199 -13.25 10.92 1.98
C ILE A 199 -12.41 12.02 2.64
N GLY A 200 -11.15 12.16 2.24
CA GLY A 200 -10.27 13.22 2.71
C GLY A 200 -10.83 14.62 2.47
N ALA A 201 -11.43 14.87 1.31
CA ALA A 201 -12.04 16.16 0.98
C ALA A 201 -13.31 16.45 1.80
N LEU A 202 -14.05 15.41 2.21
CA LEU A 202 -15.25 15.54 3.04
C LEU A 202 -14.90 15.75 4.53
N LEU A 203 -13.95 14.96 5.05
CA LEU A 203 -13.57 14.98 6.47
C LEU A 203 -12.56 16.06 6.82
N TYR A 204 -11.72 16.46 5.86
CA TYR A 204 -10.66 17.45 6.05
C TYR A 204 -10.70 18.55 4.97
N PRO A 205 -11.80 19.34 4.89
CA PRO A 205 -11.86 20.46 3.96
C PRO A 205 -10.69 21.42 4.20
N LYS A 206 -9.99 21.81 3.12
CA LYS A 206 -8.75 22.62 3.20
C LYS A 206 -7.65 22.01 4.09
N GLY A 207 -7.69 20.70 4.35
CA GLY A 207 -6.79 19.97 5.24
C GLY A 207 -7.02 20.23 6.73
N ILE A 208 -8.13 20.87 7.09
CA ILE A 208 -8.54 21.11 8.48
C ILE A 208 -9.62 20.10 8.83
N ARG A 209 -9.43 19.39 9.94
CA ARG A 209 -10.37 18.40 10.45
C ARG A 209 -11.75 19.05 10.70
N ARG A 210 -12.81 18.49 10.09
CA ARG A 210 -14.18 18.99 10.22
C ARG A 210 -14.85 18.62 11.55
N TYR A 211 -14.48 17.48 12.14
CA TYR A 211 -15.14 16.92 13.32
C TYR A 211 -14.15 16.83 14.48
N ALA A 212 -14.61 16.98 15.72
CA ALA A 212 -13.77 16.71 16.87
C ALA A 212 -13.55 15.18 16.99
N PHE A 213 -12.29 14.77 17.12
CA PHE A 213 -11.94 13.42 17.53
C PHE A 213 -11.54 13.45 19.00
N PRO A 214 -11.85 12.40 19.78
CA PRO A 214 -11.33 12.24 21.13
C PRO A 214 -9.81 12.33 21.17
N GLU A 215 -9.24 12.58 22.35
CA GLU A 215 -7.80 12.44 22.53
C GLU A 215 -7.36 11.00 22.24
N ALA A 216 -6.15 10.86 21.68
CA ALA A 216 -5.62 9.55 21.34
C ALA A 216 -5.32 8.76 22.63
N GLY A 217 -6.03 7.65 22.84
CA GLY A 217 -5.68 6.68 23.88
C GLY A 217 -4.35 5.97 23.59
N LYS A 218 -3.83 5.21 24.57
CA LYS A 218 -2.52 4.52 24.46
C LYS A 218 -2.41 3.62 23.22
N ILE A 219 -3.46 2.85 22.91
CA ILE A 219 -3.49 1.96 21.73
C ILE A 219 -3.43 2.80 20.44
N SER A 220 -4.22 3.85 20.34
CA SER A 220 -4.22 4.76 19.18
C SER A 220 -2.86 5.42 18.98
N GLN A 221 -2.17 5.80 20.06
CA GLN A 221 -0.82 6.36 20.00
C GLN A 221 0.21 5.33 19.52
N ALA A 222 0.13 4.08 20.00
CA ALA A 222 1.00 2.99 19.54
C ALA A 222 0.77 2.69 18.05
N LEU A 223 -0.48 2.58 17.61
CA LEU A 223 -0.81 2.41 16.20
C LEU A 223 -0.35 3.61 15.36
N ALA A 224 -0.52 4.82 15.87
CA ALA A 224 -0.05 6.03 15.19
C ALA A 224 1.47 6.02 15.05
N PHE A 225 2.22 5.53 16.05
CA PHE A 225 3.68 5.39 15.96
C PHE A 225 4.09 4.48 14.79
N ILE A 226 3.45 3.30 14.67
CA ILE A 226 3.66 2.38 13.54
C ILE A 226 3.35 3.08 12.21
N GLY A 227 2.19 3.73 12.12
CA GLY A 227 1.74 4.40 10.89
C GLY A 227 2.53 5.66 10.50
N ARG A 228 3.48 6.13 11.35
CA ARG A 228 4.38 7.23 11.00
C ARG A 228 5.47 6.82 10.02
N TYR A 229 5.87 5.55 10.01
CA TYR A 229 6.97 4.98 9.22
C TYR A 229 6.51 3.79 8.36
N PRO A 230 5.43 3.95 7.58
CA PRO A 230 4.79 2.81 6.93
C PRO A 230 5.66 2.20 5.83
N LEU A 231 6.48 2.99 5.13
CA LEU A 231 7.32 2.51 4.04
C LEU A 231 8.50 1.70 4.57
N GLU A 232 9.16 2.21 5.61
CA GLU A 232 10.30 1.57 6.24
C GLU A 232 9.89 0.23 6.84
N ILE A 233 8.77 0.21 7.58
CA ILE A 233 8.23 -1.01 8.16
C ILE A 233 7.77 -1.98 7.05
N TYR A 234 7.12 -1.49 5.98
CA TYR A 234 6.72 -2.32 4.84
C TYR A 234 7.93 -2.94 4.12
N LEU A 235 9.05 -2.22 3.96
CA LEU A 235 10.23 -2.82 3.32
C LEU A 235 10.93 -3.84 4.23
N ALA A 236 10.89 -3.63 5.55
CA ALA A 236 11.59 -4.49 6.50
C ALA A 236 10.82 -5.77 6.88
N HIS A 237 9.48 -5.79 6.82
CA HIS A 237 8.71 -6.87 7.44
C HIS A 237 8.97 -8.26 6.83
N ILE A 238 8.87 -8.45 5.50
CA ILE A 238 9.10 -9.78 4.89
C ILE A 238 10.54 -10.26 5.13
N PRO A 239 11.60 -9.47 4.85
CA PRO A 239 12.98 -9.92 5.10
C PRO A 239 13.24 -10.24 6.57
N LEU A 240 12.74 -9.43 7.50
CA LEU A 240 12.97 -9.63 8.93
C LEU A 240 12.23 -10.88 9.45
N ILE A 241 10.94 -11.03 9.11
CA ILE A 241 10.16 -12.20 9.51
C ILE A 241 10.78 -13.46 8.90
N GLY A 242 11.11 -13.43 7.60
CA GLY A 242 11.75 -14.55 6.91
C GLY A 242 13.08 -14.95 7.54
N ALA A 243 13.94 -13.99 7.88
CA ALA A 243 15.22 -14.26 8.53
C ALA A 243 15.04 -14.88 9.93
N VAL A 244 14.10 -14.37 10.73
CA VAL A 244 13.80 -14.93 12.06
C VAL A 244 13.28 -16.37 11.95
N LEU A 245 12.33 -16.63 11.05
CA LEU A 245 11.81 -17.98 10.84
C LEU A 245 12.88 -18.95 10.34
N LEU A 246 13.74 -18.50 9.43
CA LEU A 246 14.86 -19.30 8.95
C LEU A 246 15.79 -19.72 10.10
N VAL A 247 16.16 -18.80 10.99
CA VAL A 247 16.99 -19.12 12.16
C VAL A 247 16.28 -20.13 13.07
N ILE A 248 14.99 -19.96 13.32
CA ILE A 248 14.20 -20.88 14.15
C ILE A 248 14.20 -22.29 13.54
N VAL A 249 13.96 -22.42 12.24
CA VAL A 249 13.93 -23.72 11.53
C VAL A 249 15.31 -24.39 11.55
N VAL A 250 16.38 -23.62 11.34
CA VAL A 250 17.76 -24.14 11.38
C VAL A 250 18.13 -24.64 12.78
N VAL A 251 17.85 -23.85 13.83
CA VAL A 251 18.21 -24.20 15.21
C VAL A 251 17.40 -25.36 15.76
N SER A 252 16.11 -25.45 15.39
CA SER A 252 15.22 -26.53 15.86
C SER A 252 15.47 -27.89 15.21
N GLY A 253 16.39 -27.98 14.25
CA GLY A 253 16.67 -29.24 13.54
C GLY A 253 15.53 -29.68 12.62
N LEU A 254 14.55 -28.81 12.33
CA LEU A 254 13.47 -29.04 11.37
C LEU A 254 13.97 -29.14 9.92
N LEU A 255 15.29 -29.04 9.68
CA LEU A 255 16.00 -29.19 8.40
C LEU A 255 16.00 -30.62 7.84
N GLY A 256 14.83 -31.27 7.80
CA GLY A 256 14.52 -32.33 6.84
C GLY A 256 13.97 -31.77 5.52
N PHE A 257 14.09 -30.45 5.29
CA PHE A 257 13.55 -29.74 4.13
C PHE A 257 14.23 -30.18 2.82
N PRO A 258 13.50 -30.80 1.88
CA PRO A 258 13.97 -30.85 0.50
C PRO A 258 13.77 -29.45 -0.07
N ILE A 259 14.87 -28.72 -0.29
CA ILE A 259 14.87 -27.42 -1.02
C ILE A 259 14.50 -27.62 -2.51
N GLY A 260 14.19 -28.86 -2.94
CA GLY A 260 14.11 -29.26 -4.35
C GLY A 260 12.74 -29.24 -5.03
N HIS A 261 11.63 -28.95 -4.35
CA HIS A 261 10.31 -28.96 -4.98
C HIS A 261 9.42 -27.81 -4.48
N LEU A 262 9.72 -26.59 -4.92
CA LEU A 262 8.79 -25.45 -4.96
C LEU A 262 8.64 -24.97 -6.40
#